data_AF-A0A9X6AE17-F1
#
_entry.id   AF-A0A9X6AE17-F1
#
_cell.length_a   1.000
_cell.length_b   1.000
_cell.length_c   1.000
_cell.angle_alpha   90.00
_cell.angle_beta   90.00
_cell.angle_gamma   90.00
#
_symmetry.space_group_name_H-M   'P 1'
#
loop_
_entity.id
_entity.type
_entity.pdbx_description
1 polymer ?
#
loop_
_entity_poly.entity_id
_entity_poly.type
_entity_poly.pdbx_seq_one_letter_code
_entity_poly.pdbx_strand_id
1 'polypeptide(L)'
;IPAGGIETLCLSGPDWKDVSRLAGHTSLRELDIRGLSELRDLGALTGLSALTEINLGHCRDLEDCRPLLDLPSLKHVTMPYRMWYREYQGDPDPVMTKLAERGVTVVHP
;
A
#
# COMPACT_ATOMS: atom_id res chain seq x y z
N ILE A 1 -3.64 16.20 8.35
CA ILE A 1 -3.44 15.26 9.47
C ILE A 1 -2.40 15.93 10.37
N PRO A 2 -2.65 16.08 11.69
CA PRO A 2 -1.70 16.74 12.58
C PRO A 2 -0.39 15.94 12.66
N ALA A 3 0.76 16.62 12.75
CA ALA A 3 2.11 16.05 12.70
C ALA A 3 2.51 15.21 13.93
N GLY A 4 1.55 14.74 14.74
CA GLY A 4 1.82 13.87 15.88
C GLY A 4 2.21 12.45 15.43
N GLY A 5 2.88 11.71 16.31
CA GLY A 5 3.35 10.33 16.09
C GLY A 5 2.22 9.30 15.95
N ILE A 6 1.41 9.45 14.91
CA ILE A 6 0.35 8.52 14.55
C ILE A 6 1.02 7.24 14.08
N GLU A 7 0.73 6.13 14.77
CA GLU A 7 1.22 4.79 14.40
C GLU A 7 0.23 4.06 13.49
N THR A 8 -1.08 4.30 13.65
CA THR A 8 -2.12 3.67 12.83
C THR A 8 -3.01 4.73 12.21
N LEU A 9 -3.23 4.63 10.90
CA LEU A 9 -4.09 5.54 10.15
C LEU A 9 -5.03 4.76 9.24
N CYS A 10 -6.32 5.10 9.29
CA CYS A 10 -7.34 4.60 8.38
C CYS A 10 -7.91 5.78 7.57
N LEU A 11 -7.75 5.74 6.26
CA LEU A 11 -8.38 6.67 5.32
C LEU A 11 -9.53 5.94 4.64
N SER A 12 -10.72 6.51 4.73
CA SER A 12 -11.88 6.03 3.99
C SER A 12 -12.57 7.21 3.31
N GLY A 13 -13.17 6.93 2.16
CA GLY A 13 -13.98 7.89 1.41
C GLY A 13 -13.43 8.19 0.01
N PRO A 14 -14.31 8.54 -0.95
CA PRO A 14 -13.96 8.72 -2.36
C PRO A 14 -13.07 9.94 -2.65
N ASP A 15 -12.92 10.85 -1.68
CA ASP A 15 -12.24 12.13 -1.89
C ASP A 15 -10.70 12.03 -1.90
N TRP A 16 -10.15 10.88 -1.50
CA TRP A 16 -8.70 10.67 -1.49
C TRP A 16 -8.21 10.15 -2.83
N LYS A 17 -7.82 11.09 -3.70
CA LYS A 17 -7.18 10.81 -4.99
C LYS A 17 -5.67 10.62 -4.90
N ASP A 18 -5.06 11.10 -3.82
CA ASP A 18 -3.65 10.96 -3.52
C ASP A 18 -3.39 10.81 -2.02
N VAL A 19 -2.20 10.29 -1.70
CA VAL A 19 -1.71 10.10 -0.32
C VAL A 19 -0.53 11.03 -0.01
N SER A 20 -0.37 12.13 -0.75
CA SER A 20 0.76 13.07 -0.60
C SER A 20 0.87 13.64 0.82
N ARG A 21 -0.27 13.82 1.48
CA ARG A 21 -0.39 14.32 2.86
C ARG A 21 0.19 13.39 3.92
N LEU A 22 0.52 12.14 3.57
CA LEU A 22 1.16 11.18 4.47
C LEU A 22 2.68 11.34 4.53
N ALA A 23 3.28 12.05 3.56
CA ALA A 23 4.71 12.29 3.54
C ALA A 23 5.21 12.86 4.88
N GLY A 24 6.30 12.29 5.40
CA GLY A 24 6.91 12.72 6.66
C GLY A 24 6.31 12.14 7.94
N HIS A 25 5.24 11.33 7.88
CA HIS A 25 4.71 10.61 9.05
C HIS A 25 5.54 9.35 9.34
N THR A 26 6.84 9.53 9.61
CA THR A 26 7.83 8.44 9.72
C THR A 26 7.57 7.47 10.88
N SER A 27 6.70 7.83 11.82
CA SER A 27 6.24 6.96 12.91
C SER A 27 5.09 6.02 12.52
N LEU A 28 4.50 6.18 11.33
CA LEU A 28 3.37 5.36 10.89
C LEU A 28 3.79 3.90 10.69
N ARG A 29 3.06 2.98 11.32
CA ARG A 29 3.27 1.53 11.30
C ARG A 29 2.20 0.81 10.50
N GLU A 30 0.96 1.27 10.59
CA GLU A 30 -0.21 0.65 9.97
C GLU A 30 -0.99 1.68 9.15
N LEU A 31 -1.25 1.35 7.89
CA LEU A 31 -1.99 2.20 6.97
C LEU A 31 -3.11 1.43 6.27
N ASP A 32 -4.36 1.73 6.61
CA ASP A 32 -5.52 1.26 5.87
C ASP A 32 -6.01 2.36 4.92
N ILE A 33 -5.89 2.12 3.61
CA ILE A 33 -6.38 2.99 2.54
C ILE A 33 -7.28 2.22 1.59
N ARG A 34 -8.00 1.23 2.14
CA ARG A 34 -8.92 0.40 1.38
C ARG A 34 -10.05 1.23 0.78
N GLY A 35 -10.38 0.92 -0.47
CA GLY A 35 -11.51 1.53 -1.17
C GLY A 35 -11.22 2.93 -1.73
N LEU A 36 -9.97 3.41 -1.66
CA LEU A 36 -9.54 4.61 -2.39
C LEU A 36 -9.45 4.29 -3.89
N SER A 37 -10.60 4.20 -4.56
CA SER A 37 -10.66 3.62 -5.89
C SER A 37 -10.01 4.47 -6.98
N GLU A 38 -9.82 5.77 -6.75
CA GLU A 38 -9.16 6.70 -7.67
C GLU A 38 -7.66 6.87 -7.37
N LEU A 39 -7.12 6.21 -6.33
CA LEU A 39 -5.71 6.27 -6.01
C LEU A 39 -4.88 5.56 -7.07
N ARG A 40 -3.89 6.26 -7.64
CA ARG A 40 -3.04 5.76 -8.73
C ARG A 40 -1.56 5.69 -8.39
N ASP A 41 -1.14 6.39 -7.35
CA ASP A 41 0.27 6.60 -7.02
C ASP A 41 0.51 6.41 -5.51
N LEU A 42 1.57 5.66 -5.20
CA LEU A 42 2.03 5.37 -3.83
C LEU A 42 3.39 6.00 -3.51
N GLY A 43 3.94 6.86 -4.38
CA GLY A 43 5.26 7.44 -4.24
C GLY A 43 5.47 8.19 -2.93
N ALA A 44 4.41 8.83 -2.41
CA ALA A 44 4.44 9.52 -1.12
C ALA A 44 4.63 8.58 0.09
N LEU A 45 4.46 7.26 -0.08
CA LEU A 45 4.66 6.29 0.99
C LEU A 45 6.12 5.93 1.20
N THR A 46 7.00 6.12 0.21
CA THR A 46 8.42 5.67 0.23
C THR A 46 9.22 6.18 1.44
N GLY A 47 8.83 7.32 2.03
CA GLY A 47 9.46 7.88 3.23
C GLY A 47 8.95 7.30 4.56
N LEU A 48 7.96 6.41 4.56
CA LEU A 48 7.35 5.83 5.76
C LEU A 48 8.14 4.61 6.26
N SER A 49 9.36 4.85 6.73
CA SER A 49 10.33 3.79 7.07
C SER A 49 9.88 2.83 8.18
N ALA A 50 8.94 3.26 9.05
CA ALA A 50 8.38 2.42 10.11
C ALA A 50 7.16 1.60 9.67
N LEU A 51 6.67 1.76 8.45
CA LEU A 51 5.44 1.11 7.99
C LEU A 51 5.65 -0.41 7.88
N THR A 52 4.86 -1.15 8.65
CA THR A 52 4.88 -2.62 8.69
C THR A 52 3.69 -3.23 7.98
N GLU A 53 2.55 -2.54 7.95
CA GLU A 53 1.31 -3.06 7.36
C GLU A 53 0.61 -2.04 6.49
N ILE A 54 0.16 -2.47 5.31
CA ILE A 54 -0.63 -1.65 4.39
C ILE A 54 -1.81 -2.43 3.81
N ASN A 55 -2.99 -1.82 3.80
CA ASN A 55 -4.18 -2.37 3.15
C ASN A 55 -4.57 -1.53 1.92
N LEU A 56 -4.40 -2.11 0.73
CA LEU A 56 -4.74 -1.52 -0.57
C LEU A 56 -6.00 -2.16 -1.19
N GLY A 57 -6.77 -2.93 -0.41
CA GLY A 57 -7.95 -3.61 -0.91
C GLY A 57 -8.92 -2.64 -1.60
N HIS A 58 -9.53 -3.07 -2.70
CA HIS A 58 -10.46 -2.25 -3.49
C HIS A 58 -9.89 -0.93 -4.07
N CYS A 59 -8.56 -0.70 -4.08
CA CYS A 59 -7.93 0.39 -4.85
C CYS A 59 -7.89 0.04 -6.34
N ARG A 60 -9.01 0.27 -7.05
CA ARG A 60 -9.25 -0.26 -8.41
C ARG A 60 -8.35 0.34 -9.49
N ASP A 61 -8.06 1.64 -9.41
CA ASP A 61 -7.21 2.35 -10.37
C ASP A 61 -5.71 2.21 -10.09
N LEU A 62 -5.34 1.56 -8.98
CA LEU A 62 -3.94 1.35 -8.61
C LEU A 62 -3.34 0.21 -9.42
N GLU A 63 -2.53 0.57 -10.42
CA GLU A 63 -1.85 -0.38 -11.31
C GLU A 63 -0.40 -0.65 -10.93
N ASP A 64 0.24 0.32 -10.26
CA ASP A 64 1.67 0.28 -9.96
C ASP A 64 1.92 0.35 -8.46
N CYS A 65 2.37 -0.77 -7.90
CA CYS A 65 2.75 -0.90 -6.49
C CYS A 65 4.27 -0.92 -6.27
N ARG A 66 5.10 -0.60 -7.29
CA ARG A 66 6.57 -0.59 -7.16
C ARG A 66 7.08 0.22 -5.95
N PRO A 67 6.49 1.36 -5.56
CA PRO A 67 6.94 2.11 -4.36
C PRO A 67 6.93 1.28 -3.05
N LEU A 68 6.14 0.21 -2.97
CA LEU A 68 6.14 -0.68 -1.79
C LEU A 68 7.46 -1.43 -1.62
N LEU A 69 8.22 -1.62 -2.71
CA LEU A 69 9.53 -2.25 -2.68
C LEU A 69 10.58 -1.41 -1.95
N ASP A 70 10.34 -0.11 -1.80
CA ASP A 70 11.23 0.82 -1.11
C ASP A 70 10.93 0.94 0.39
N LEU A 71 9.89 0.27 0.90
CA LEU A 71 9.52 0.29 2.32
C LEU A 71 10.28 -0.78 3.10
N PRO A 72 11.32 -0.45 3.89
CA PRO A 72 12.23 -1.44 4.45
C PRO A 72 11.61 -2.31 5.54
N SER A 73 10.62 -1.78 6.27
CA SER A 73 9.98 -2.44 7.42
C SER A 73 8.70 -3.19 7.05
N LEU A 74 8.27 -3.18 5.78
CA LEU A 74 7.00 -3.76 5.36
C LEU A 74 6.98 -5.27 5.59
N LYS A 75 5.90 -5.77 6.20
CA LYS A 75 5.69 -7.18 6.57
C LYS A 75 4.40 -7.74 6.03
N HIS A 76 3.33 -6.93 5.98
CA HIS A 76 2.03 -7.35 5.49
C HIS A 76 1.49 -6.35 4.47
N VAL A 77 0.99 -6.88 3.36
CA VAL A 77 0.32 -6.08 2.33
C VAL A 77 -0.91 -6.79 1.81
N THR A 78 -2.05 -6.14 1.90
CA THR A 78 -3.24 -6.55 1.14
C THR A 78 -3.22 -5.86 -0.22
N MET A 79 -3.16 -6.63 -1.31
CA MET A 79 -3.11 -6.09 -2.67
C MET A 79 -4.50 -5.77 -3.24
N PRO A 80 -4.62 -4.90 -4.25
CA PRO A 80 -5.88 -4.69 -4.96
C PRO A 80 -6.34 -5.96 -5.71
N TYR A 81 -7.65 -6.16 -5.83
CA TYR A 81 -8.26 -7.30 -6.57
C TYR A 81 -7.70 -7.48 -7.99
N ARG A 82 -7.39 -6.36 -8.67
CA ARG A 82 -6.88 -6.39 -10.04
C ARG A 82 -5.55 -7.14 -10.17
N MET A 83 -4.68 -7.05 -9.17
CA MET A 83 -3.38 -7.71 -9.21
C MET A 83 -3.53 -9.23 -9.04
N TRP A 84 -4.42 -9.66 -8.15
CA TRP A 84 -4.77 -11.07 -8.01
C TRP A 84 -5.48 -11.63 -9.24
N TYR A 85 -6.28 -10.83 -9.94
CA TYR A 85 -6.89 -11.27 -11.18
C TYR A 85 -5.84 -11.59 -12.26
N ARG A 86 -4.75 -10.82 -12.35
CA ARG A 86 -3.62 -11.14 -13.25
C ARG A 86 -2.91 -12.43 -12.83
N GLU A 87 -2.65 -12.59 -11.54
CA GLU A 87 -2.09 -13.83 -10.97
C GLU A 87 -2.93 -15.06 -11.36
N TYR A 88 -4.25 -15.00 -11.17
CA TYR A 88 -5.16 -16.10 -11.52
C TYR A 88 -5.22 -16.40 -13.02
N GLN A 89 -4.85 -15.43 -13.87
CA GLN A 89 -4.69 -15.63 -15.31
C GLN A 89 -3.30 -16.17 -15.71
N GLY A 90 -2.42 -16.41 -14.75
CA GLY A 90 -1.06 -16.91 -14.99
C GLY A 90 -0.05 -15.81 -15.34
N ASP A 91 -0.36 -14.54 -15.03
CA ASP A 91 0.51 -13.39 -15.21
C ASP A 91 0.77 -12.69 -13.86
N PRO A 92 1.58 -13.29 -12.97
CA PRO A 92 1.87 -12.75 -11.64
C PRO A 92 2.51 -11.36 -11.73
N ASP A 93 2.07 -10.42 -10.88
CA ASP A 93 2.70 -9.11 -10.85
C ASP A 93 4.12 -9.22 -10.23
N PRO A 94 5.18 -8.74 -10.90
CA PRO A 94 6.55 -8.83 -10.38
C PRO A 94 6.74 -8.15 -9.01
N VAL A 95 5.92 -7.14 -8.68
CA VAL A 95 5.95 -6.49 -7.37
C VAL A 95 5.56 -7.47 -6.28
N MET A 96 4.51 -8.27 -6.49
CA MET A 96 4.04 -9.26 -5.52
C MET A 96 5.09 -10.34 -5.28
N THR A 97 5.72 -10.83 -6.35
CA THR A 97 6.81 -11.81 -6.26
C THR A 97 7.99 -11.26 -5.45
N LYS A 98 8.45 -10.04 -5.76
CA LYS A 98 9.59 -9.40 -5.06
C LYS A 98 9.29 -9.11 -3.59
N LEU A 99 8.04 -8.77 -3.27
CA LEU A 99 7.62 -8.60 -1.88
C LEU A 99 7.66 -9.94 -1.13
N ALA A 100 7.12 -11.00 -1.74
CA ALA A 100 7.19 -12.34 -1.16
C ALA A 100 8.64 -12.83 -0.97
N GLU A 101 9.53 -12.58 -1.93
CA GLU A 101 10.97 -12.89 -1.83
C GLU A 101 11.66 -12.16 -0.66
N ARG A 102 11.18 -10.96 -0.32
CA ARG A 102 11.62 -10.20 0.86
C ARG A 102 11.05 -10.72 2.18
N GLY A 103 10.20 -11.76 2.15
CA GLY A 103 9.48 -12.27 3.32
C GLY A 103 8.26 -11.43 3.71
N VAL A 104 7.78 -10.56 2.81
CA VAL A 104 6.53 -9.83 3.02
C VAL A 104 5.36 -10.77 2.73
N THR A 105 4.41 -10.84 3.64
CA THR A 105 3.17 -11.59 3.46
C THR A 105 2.23 -10.78 2.57
N VAL A 106 2.03 -11.27 1.34
CA VAL A 106 1.13 -10.66 0.35
C VAL A 106 -0.22 -11.37 0.44
N VAL A 107 -1.27 -10.61 0.76
CA VAL A 107 -2.60 -11.14 1.10
C VAL A 107 -3.65 -10.71 0.08
N HIS A 108 -4.64 -11.57 -0.10
CA HIS A 108 -5.85 -11.26 -0.85
C HIS A 108 -6.79 -10.36 -0.04
N PRO A 109 -7.42 -9.33 -0.66
CA PRO A 109 -8.39 -8.44 -0.04
C PRO A 109 -9.75 -9.06 0.25
#